data_AF-A0A0C2DF97-F1
#
_entry.id   AF-A0A0C2DF97-F1
#
_cell.length_a   1.000
_cell.length_b   1.000
_cell.length_c   1.000
_cell.angle_alpha   90.00
_cell.angle_beta   90.00
_cell.angle_gamma   90.00
#
_symmetry.space_group_name_H-M   'P 1'
#
loop_
_entity.id
_entity.type
_entity.pdbx_description
1 polymer ?
#
loop_
_entity_poly.entity_id
_entity_poly.type
_entity_poly.pdbx_seq_one_letter_code
_entity_poly.pdbx_strand_id
1 'polypeptide(L)'
;MVMNLPTMEKDLTTLPLITSKNSVLKHILEDGNCRTSLDNILDYLSLFLKAYKDVPKFSLSWAGNLAHDHTKALYQGDYSLYSFFRSNRKALEKSFLFFFGDHGPRWGEEVKAEGGSNPFLFVVLPKSLRHTKLHEQVKAEGGNNPFLFIVLPKSLRHTKLHEQVLKNSKELMTPHDLHATFKDILYYQPQSNFSETEFKEFKSNPRGSSLLRELRYNVRRTCTDQALIQKLGRFAAEQMNKQLRSYSFQPGCHQVTLGSVSLNGEE
;
A
#
# COMPACT_ATOMS: atom_id res chain seq x y z
N MET A 1 -7.90 -6.93 41.40
CA MET A 1 -9.13 -7.11 40.60
C MET A 1 -8.72 -7.51 39.19
N VAL A 2 -8.72 -8.82 38.91
CA VAL A 2 -8.37 -9.37 37.60
C VAL A 2 -9.59 -9.19 36.71
N MET A 3 -9.54 -8.27 35.75
CA MET A 3 -10.57 -8.20 34.71
C MET A 3 -10.32 -9.35 33.74
N ASN A 4 -11.07 -10.45 33.92
CA ASN A 4 -11.28 -11.44 32.88
C ASN A 4 -11.94 -10.73 31.68
N LEU A 5 -11.19 -10.61 30.58
CA LEU A 5 -11.79 -10.30 29.29
C LEU A 5 -12.58 -11.53 28.85
N PRO A 6 -13.78 -11.36 28.24
CA PRO A 6 -14.50 -12.49 27.71
C PRO A 6 -13.65 -13.09 26.58
N THR A 7 -13.28 -14.36 26.73
CA THR A 7 -12.98 -15.21 25.59
C THR A 7 -14.17 -15.08 24.65
N MET A 8 -13.95 -14.58 23.42
CA MET A 8 -14.87 -14.87 22.34
C MET A 8 -14.85 -16.40 22.19
N GLU A 9 -15.77 -17.09 22.85
CA GLU A 9 -16.24 -18.36 22.32
C GLU A 9 -16.70 -18.04 20.91
N LYS A 10 -16.00 -18.60 19.91
CA LYS A 10 -16.54 -18.65 18.56
C LYS A 10 -17.86 -19.39 18.70
N ASP A 11 -18.98 -18.68 18.61
CA ASP A 11 -20.29 -19.32 18.56
C ASP A 11 -20.42 -20.07 17.23
N LEU A 12 -19.87 -21.29 17.23
CA LEU A 12 -19.80 -22.18 16.07
C LEU A 12 -21.19 -22.68 15.66
N THR A 13 -22.25 -22.39 16.43
CA THR A 13 -23.62 -22.82 16.10
C THR A 13 -24.19 -22.09 14.87
N THR A 14 -23.68 -20.91 14.55
CA THR A 14 -24.08 -20.13 13.36
C THR A 14 -23.26 -20.46 12.11
N LEU A 15 -22.11 -21.12 12.28
CA LEU A 15 -21.20 -21.47 11.17
C LEU A 15 -21.88 -22.35 10.10
N PRO A 16 -22.66 -23.41 10.44
CA PRO A 16 -23.34 -24.26 9.46
C PRO A 16 -24.42 -23.51 8.65
N LEU A 17 -25.08 -22.52 9.27
CA LEU A 17 -26.08 -21.68 8.59
C LEU A 17 -25.46 -20.73 7.58
N ILE A 18 -24.22 -20.28 7.84
CA ILE A 18 -23.49 -19.37 6.97
C ILE A 18 -22.78 -20.16 5.85
N THR A 19 -22.18 -21.33 6.15
CA THR A 19 -21.49 -22.16 5.14
C THR A 19 -22.45 -22.85 4.17
N SER A 20 -23.68 -23.20 4.61
CA SER A 20 -24.67 -23.83 3.73
C SER A 20 -25.20 -22.92 2.61
N LYS A 21 -25.14 -21.59 2.78
CA LYS A 21 -25.62 -20.60 1.80
C LYS A 21 -24.54 -20.05 0.88
N ASN A 22 -23.27 -20.35 1.14
CA ASN A 22 -22.16 -19.80 0.38
C ASN A 22 -21.02 -20.81 0.25
N SER A 23 -20.92 -21.43 -0.93
CA SER A 23 -19.90 -22.45 -1.25
C SER A 23 -18.46 -21.95 -1.08
N VAL A 24 -18.24 -20.64 -1.24
CA VAL A 24 -16.94 -20.01 -1.01
C VAL A 24 -16.63 -19.96 0.49
N LEU A 25 -17.60 -19.57 1.31
CA LEU A 25 -17.41 -19.53 2.76
C LEU A 25 -17.26 -20.94 3.35
N LYS A 26 -18.00 -21.91 2.80
CA LYS A 26 -17.85 -23.32 3.13
C LYS A 26 -16.43 -23.81 2.90
N HIS A 27 -15.89 -23.59 1.70
CA HIS A 27 -14.53 -24.00 1.37
C HIS A 27 -13.47 -23.33 2.27
N ILE A 28 -13.63 -22.05 2.57
CA ILE A 28 -12.70 -21.30 3.45
C ILE A 28 -12.73 -21.83 4.90
N LEU A 29 -13.90 -22.20 5.41
CA LEU A 29 -14.10 -22.56 6.82
C LEU A 29 -13.98 -24.06 7.11
N GLU A 30 -14.32 -24.92 6.14
CA GLU A 30 -14.37 -26.37 6.30
C GLU A 30 -13.19 -27.08 5.63
N ASP A 31 -12.72 -26.61 4.45
CA ASP A 31 -11.65 -27.26 3.68
C ASP A 31 -10.32 -26.49 3.70
N GLY A 32 -10.33 -25.25 4.19
CA GLY A 32 -9.18 -24.37 4.22
C GLY A 32 -8.17 -24.74 5.32
N ASN A 33 -6.88 -24.49 5.07
CA ASN A 33 -5.86 -24.61 6.11
C ASN A 33 -6.22 -23.71 7.30
N CYS A 34 -6.30 -24.30 8.51
CA CYS A 34 -6.56 -23.55 9.74
C CYS A 34 -5.51 -22.48 10.07
N ARG A 35 -4.34 -22.54 9.40
CA ARG A 35 -3.25 -21.57 9.51
C ARG A 35 -2.74 -21.20 8.12
N THR A 36 -2.67 -19.90 7.86
CA THR A 36 -2.23 -19.33 6.58
C THR A 36 -0.75 -18.93 6.62
N SER A 37 -0.17 -18.68 5.44
CA SER A 37 1.17 -18.09 5.34
C SER A 37 1.25 -16.73 6.05
N LEU A 38 0.17 -15.94 5.99
CA LEU A 38 0.06 -14.67 6.71
C LEU A 38 0.21 -14.86 8.22
N ASP A 39 -0.46 -15.86 8.81
CA ASP A 39 -0.40 -16.12 10.25
C ASP A 39 1.04 -16.41 10.71
N ASN A 40 1.78 -17.22 9.93
CA ASN A 40 3.18 -17.51 10.23
C ASN A 40 4.07 -16.25 10.22
N ILE A 41 3.87 -15.37 9.23
CA ILE A 41 4.59 -14.09 9.13
C ILE A 41 4.29 -13.21 10.33
N LEU A 42 3.01 -13.06 10.71
CA LEU A 42 2.57 -12.20 11.80
C LEU A 42 3.04 -12.73 13.18
N ASP A 43 3.08 -14.04 13.36
CA ASP A 43 3.61 -14.66 14.59
C ASP A 43 5.10 -14.41 14.74
N TYR A 44 5.88 -14.62 13.67
CA TYR A 44 7.31 -14.35 13.70
C TYR A 44 7.60 -12.86 13.91
N LEU A 45 6.83 -11.98 13.26
CA LEU A 45 6.94 -10.54 13.46
C LEU A 45 6.62 -10.15 14.91
N SER A 46 5.64 -10.80 15.54
CA SER A 46 5.33 -10.60 16.96
C SER A 46 6.49 -10.99 17.88
N LEU A 47 7.22 -12.07 17.56
CA LEU A 47 8.44 -12.46 18.28
C LEU A 47 9.55 -11.44 18.06
N PHE A 48 9.78 -11.01 16.81
CA PHE A 48 10.78 -10.01 16.46
C PHE A 48 10.56 -8.68 17.18
N LEU A 49 9.31 -8.21 17.28
CA LEU A 49 8.97 -6.98 17.99
C LEU A 49 9.28 -7.06 19.50
N LYS A 50 9.22 -8.26 20.09
CA LYS A 50 9.49 -8.50 21.52
C LYS A 50 10.98 -8.75 21.82
N ALA A 51 11.73 -9.22 20.83
CA ALA A 51 13.17 -9.45 20.94
C ALA A 51 13.96 -8.13 21.02
N TYR A 52 15.17 -8.17 21.58
CA TYR A 52 16.11 -7.04 21.65
C TYR A 52 15.44 -5.72 22.09
N LYS A 53 14.86 -5.70 23.29
CA LYS A 53 14.19 -4.51 23.82
C LYS A 53 15.11 -3.29 23.73
N ASP A 54 14.52 -2.14 23.41
CA ASP A 54 15.18 -0.84 23.33
C ASP A 54 16.25 -0.68 22.23
N VAL A 55 16.47 -1.70 21.40
CA VAL A 55 17.28 -1.59 20.16
C VAL A 55 16.39 -1.17 18.99
N PRO A 56 16.78 -0.16 18.18
CA PRO A 56 16.09 0.20 16.95
C PRO A 56 15.98 -1.00 15.99
N LYS A 57 14.82 -1.17 15.37
CA LYS A 57 14.52 -2.29 14.48
C LYS A 57 14.00 -1.79 13.15
N PHE A 58 14.34 -2.51 12.10
CA PHE A 58 13.74 -2.38 10.78
C PHE A 58 13.23 -3.75 10.35
N SER A 59 12.00 -3.80 9.85
CA SER A 59 11.41 -5.01 9.29
C SER A 59 10.66 -4.67 8.01
N LEU A 60 10.88 -5.48 6.99
CA LEU A 60 10.06 -5.55 5.78
C LEU A 60 9.46 -6.95 5.72
N SER A 61 8.14 -7.06 5.81
CA SER A 61 7.43 -8.34 5.77
C SER A 61 6.49 -8.34 4.57
N TRP A 62 6.62 -9.35 3.71
CA TRP A 62 5.88 -9.46 2.46
C TRP A 62 4.83 -10.56 2.55
N ALA A 63 3.55 -10.19 2.66
CA ALA A 63 2.44 -11.12 2.74
C ALA A 63 2.01 -11.64 1.34
N GLY A 64 2.93 -12.29 0.62
CA GLY A 64 2.79 -12.55 -0.81
C GLY A 64 1.63 -13.46 -1.24
N ASN A 65 1.08 -14.28 -0.33
CA ASN A 65 -0.06 -15.15 -0.63
C ASN A 65 -1.40 -14.48 -0.31
N LEU A 66 -1.40 -13.39 0.44
CA LEU A 66 -2.64 -12.69 0.78
C LEU A 66 -3.14 -11.97 -0.46
N ALA A 67 -4.30 -12.40 -0.98
CA ALA A 67 -4.97 -11.80 -2.12
C ALA A 67 -4.22 -11.84 -3.47
N HIS A 68 -3.28 -12.78 -3.63
CA HIS A 68 -2.51 -12.93 -4.86
C HIS A 68 -3.40 -13.37 -6.04
N ASP A 69 -4.20 -14.41 -5.84
CA ASP A 69 -5.03 -15.00 -6.91
C ASP A 69 -6.47 -14.46 -6.92
N HIS A 70 -6.99 -14.11 -5.75
CA HIS A 70 -8.31 -13.49 -5.61
C HIS A 70 -8.45 -12.68 -4.32
N THR A 71 -9.29 -11.65 -4.36
CA THR A 71 -9.56 -10.72 -3.24
C THR A 71 -10.24 -11.38 -2.03
N LYS A 72 -10.89 -12.55 -2.20
CA LYS A 72 -11.62 -13.25 -1.12
C LYS A 72 -10.75 -13.59 0.10
N ALA A 73 -9.46 -13.81 -0.11
CA ALA A 73 -8.51 -14.09 0.96
C ALA A 73 -8.27 -12.88 1.89
N LEU A 74 -8.62 -11.66 1.47
CA LEU A 74 -8.54 -10.45 2.30
C LEU A 74 -9.42 -10.59 3.56
N TYR A 75 -10.64 -11.10 3.41
CA TYR A 75 -11.56 -11.31 4.54
C TYR A 75 -11.02 -12.31 5.55
N GLN A 76 -10.30 -13.33 5.09
CA GLN A 76 -9.64 -14.31 5.97
C GLN A 76 -8.49 -13.66 6.74
N GLY A 77 -7.72 -12.78 6.10
CA GLY A 77 -6.58 -12.09 6.72
C GLY A 77 -6.95 -10.95 7.68
N ASP A 78 -8.16 -10.38 7.58
CA ASP A 78 -8.58 -9.21 8.36
C ASP A 78 -8.47 -9.44 9.87
N TYR A 79 -9.00 -10.57 10.37
CA TYR A 79 -8.93 -10.89 11.80
C TYR A 79 -7.49 -11.13 12.27
N SER A 80 -6.66 -11.78 11.47
CA SER A 80 -5.25 -12.02 11.79
C SER A 80 -4.46 -10.71 11.88
N LEU A 81 -4.67 -9.79 10.93
CA LEU A 81 -4.08 -8.45 10.97
C LEU A 81 -4.58 -7.64 12.17
N TYR A 82 -5.89 -7.64 12.44
CA TYR A 82 -6.48 -6.98 13.60
C TYR A 82 -5.84 -7.49 14.90
N SER A 83 -5.80 -8.81 15.08
CA SER A 83 -5.24 -9.47 16.26
C SER A 83 -3.77 -9.14 16.45
N PHE A 84 -2.98 -9.18 15.37
CA PHE A 84 -1.57 -8.82 15.38
C PHE A 84 -1.35 -7.38 15.86
N PHE A 85 -2.00 -6.40 15.22
CA PHE A 85 -1.82 -4.99 15.57
C PHE A 85 -2.36 -4.67 16.97
N ARG A 86 -3.49 -5.27 17.36
CA ARG A 86 -4.08 -5.12 18.69
C ARG A 86 -3.14 -5.62 19.78
N SER A 87 -2.58 -6.82 19.59
CA SER A 87 -1.72 -7.50 20.57
C SER A 87 -0.35 -6.85 20.68
N ASN A 88 0.19 -6.33 19.58
CA ASN A 88 1.51 -5.70 19.53
C ASN A 88 1.48 -4.17 19.65
N ARG A 89 0.32 -3.55 19.91
CA ARG A 89 0.13 -2.09 19.94
C ARG A 89 1.14 -1.32 20.80
N LYS A 90 1.58 -1.89 21.93
CA LYS A 90 2.55 -1.25 22.84
C LYS A 90 3.97 -1.28 22.24
N ALA A 91 4.36 -2.41 21.62
CA ALA A 91 5.66 -2.53 20.97
C ALA A 91 5.78 -1.60 19.75
N LEU A 92 4.66 -1.36 19.06
CA LEU A 92 4.58 -0.50 17.88
C LEU A 92 4.41 1.00 18.20
N GLU A 93 4.24 1.40 19.47
CA GLU A 93 3.87 2.77 19.86
C GLU A 93 4.90 3.83 19.43
N LYS A 94 6.18 3.45 19.38
CA LYS A 94 7.31 4.30 18.96
C LYS A 94 7.73 4.08 17.50
N SER A 95 6.98 3.29 16.73
CA SER A 95 7.36 2.88 15.38
C SER A 95 6.67 3.71 14.32
N PHE A 96 7.36 3.96 13.21
CA PHE A 96 6.69 4.20 11.94
C PHE A 96 6.24 2.86 11.38
N LEU A 97 4.95 2.74 11.03
CA LEU A 97 4.41 1.55 10.39
C LEU A 97 3.91 1.94 9.00
N PHE A 98 4.36 1.17 8.01
CA PHE A 98 3.92 1.26 6.63
C PHE A 98 3.26 -0.08 6.28
N PHE A 99 2.01 -0.05 5.84
CA PHE A 99 1.27 -1.24 5.43
C PHE A 99 0.61 -0.99 4.09
N PHE A 100 1.13 -1.60 3.03
CA PHE A 100 0.71 -1.26 1.67
C PHE A 100 0.69 -2.47 0.74
N GLY A 101 -0.15 -2.39 -0.29
CA GLY A 101 -0.12 -3.30 -1.43
C GLY A 101 0.97 -2.92 -2.42
N ASP A 102 1.59 -3.90 -3.04
CA ASP A 102 2.56 -3.71 -4.12
C ASP A 102 1.89 -3.37 -5.45
N HIS A 103 0.71 -3.95 -5.68
CA HIS A 103 -0.19 -3.63 -6.77
C HIS A 103 -1.64 -3.97 -6.41
N GLY A 104 -2.59 -3.53 -7.23
CA GLY A 104 -4.00 -3.95 -7.13
C GLY A 104 -4.33 -5.19 -7.96
N PRO A 105 -5.59 -5.63 -7.95
CA PRO A 105 -6.03 -6.78 -8.74
C PRO A 105 -5.84 -6.51 -10.24
N ARG A 106 -5.37 -7.51 -10.99
CA ARG A 106 -5.18 -7.44 -12.46
C ARG A 106 -6.38 -7.96 -13.23
N TRP A 107 -7.18 -8.83 -12.61
CA TRP A 107 -8.40 -9.43 -13.17
C TRP A 107 -9.50 -9.48 -12.11
N GLY A 108 -10.77 -9.63 -12.53
CA GLY A 108 -11.94 -9.69 -11.65
C GLY A 108 -12.92 -8.53 -11.83
N GLU A 109 -14.07 -8.58 -11.16
CA GLU A 109 -15.03 -7.47 -11.15
C GLU A 109 -14.45 -6.22 -10.48
N GLU A 110 -13.49 -6.43 -9.58
CA GLU A 110 -12.75 -5.40 -8.85
C GLU A 110 -11.84 -4.54 -9.75
N VAL A 111 -11.61 -4.97 -11.00
CA VAL A 111 -10.81 -4.25 -12.01
C VAL A 111 -11.66 -3.33 -12.87
N LYS A 112 -12.99 -3.47 -12.85
CA LYS A 112 -13.92 -2.68 -13.69
C LYS A 112 -14.09 -1.23 -13.21
N ALA A 113 -13.51 -0.87 -12.07
CA ALA A 113 -13.43 0.52 -11.65
C ALA A 113 -12.24 1.17 -12.42
N GLU A 114 -12.54 2.20 -13.22
CA GLU A 114 -11.65 2.77 -14.25
C GLU A 114 -10.37 3.43 -13.70
N GLY A 115 -9.27 2.70 -13.61
CA GLY A 115 -7.97 3.32 -13.33
C GLY A 115 -6.86 2.31 -13.08
N GLY A 116 -5.75 2.48 -13.79
CA GLY A 116 -4.62 1.55 -13.83
C GLY A 116 -4.00 1.18 -12.47
N SER A 117 -3.05 0.24 -12.55
CA SER A 117 -2.41 -0.44 -11.41
C SER A 117 -1.32 0.36 -10.68
N ASN A 118 -1.63 1.51 -10.07
CA ASN A 118 -0.61 2.39 -9.44
C ASN A 118 -0.93 2.86 -8.01
N PRO A 119 0.06 2.95 -7.08
CA PRO A 119 -0.02 3.28 -5.63
C PRO A 119 -0.78 4.56 -5.21
N PHE A 120 -1.77 4.46 -4.30
CA PHE A 120 -2.42 5.57 -3.58
C PHE A 120 -2.30 5.43 -2.04
N LEU A 121 -2.36 6.55 -1.29
CA LEU A 121 -2.04 6.65 0.15
C LEU A 121 -3.25 6.93 1.04
N PHE A 122 -3.42 6.09 2.06
CA PHE A 122 -4.28 6.27 3.21
C PHE A 122 -3.46 6.49 4.50
N VAL A 123 -3.34 7.71 5.00
CA VAL A 123 -2.73 7.92 6.33
C VAL A 123 -3.75 7.53 7.41
N VAL A 124 -3.39 6.60 8.31
CA VAL A 124 -4.31 6.19 9.39
C VAL A 124 -4.46 7.33 10.38
N LEU A 125 -5.64 7.93 10.36
CA LEU A 125 -5.98 8.96 11.31
C LEU A 125 -6.12 8.37 12.74
N PRO A 126 -5.65 9.07 13.78
CA PRO A 126 -5.90 8.71 15.18
C PRO A 126 -7.39 8.46 15.46
N LYS A 127 -7.70 7.71 16.53
CA LYS A 127 -9.09 7.35 16.89
C LYS A 127 -10.05 8.54 16.96
N SER A 128 -9.58 9.72 17.36
CA SER A 128 -10.37 10.96 17.41
C SER A 128 -10.82 11.49 16.04
N LEU A 129 -10.21 11.01 14.96
CA LEU A 129 -10.50 11.40 13.58
C LEU A 129 -11.21 10.30 12.78
N ARG A 130 -11.39 9.11 13.37
CA ARG A 130 -12.26 8.07 12.82
C ARG A 130 -13.71 8.56 12.99
N HIS A 131 -14.51 8.48 11.93
CA HIS A 131 -15.89 9.02 11.85
C HIS A 131 -16.00 10.55 11.67
N THR A 132 -14.93 11.20 11.21
CA THR A 132 -15.01 12.59 10.72
C THR A 132 -15.37 12.61 9.23
N LYS A 133 -15.95 13.72 8.73
CA LYS A 133 -16.17 13.94 7.28
C LYS A 133 -14.89 13.72 6.45
N LEU A 134 -13.72 13.97 7.04
CA LEU A 134 -12.41 13.70 6.43
C LEU A 134 -12.15 12.20 6.20
N HIS A 135 -12.56 11.32 7.13
CA HIS A 135 -12.46 9.87 6.97
C HIS A 135 -13.38 9.35 5.85
N GLU A 136 -14.55 9.97 5.67
CA GLU A 136 -15.49 9.62 4.60
C GLU A 136 -15.03 10.15 3.24
N GLN A 137 -14.49 11.37 3.17
CA GLN A 137 -13.91 11.94 1.93
C GLN A 137 -12.72 11.11 1.42
N VAL A 138 -11.81 10.72 2.31
CA VAL A 138 -10.65 9.88 1.96
C VAL A 138 -11.09 8.47 1.51
N LYS A 139 -12.28 8.00 1.92
CA LYS A 139 -12.89 6.75 1.45
C LYS A 139 -13.58 6.91 0.08
N ALA A 140 -14.25 8.04 -0.14
CA ALA A 140 -15.03 8.33 -1.34
C ALA A 140 -14.15 8.61 -2.57
N GLU A 141 -12.95 9.14 -2.37
CA GLU A 141 -11.93 9.36 -3.43
C GLU A 141 -11.20 8.06 -3.83
N GLY A 142 -11.50 6.92 -3.17
CA GLY A 142 -10.81 5.62 -3.33
C GLY A 142 -11.21 4.79 -4.56
N GLY A 143 -11.67 5.43 -5.64
CA GLY A 143 -11.86 4.78 -6.92
C GLY A 143 -10.53 4.65 -7.64
N ASN A 144 -9.88 3.49 -7.51
CA ASN A 144 -8.82 2.95 -8.39
C ASN A 144 -7.36 3.00 -7.89
N ASN A 145 -7.05 1.98 -7.07
CA ASN A 145 -5.76 1.30 -6.88
C ASN A 145 -4.69 1.98 -5.98
N PRO A 146 -3.80 1.18 -5.36
CA PRO A 146 -3.87 0.38 -4.15
C PRO A 146 -3.76 1.21 -2.85
N PHE A 147 -3.76 0.47 -1.75
CA PHE A 147 -3.86 0.90 -0.36
C PHE A 147 -2.45 1.07 0.26
N LEU A 148 -2.09 2.23 0.81
CA LEU A 148 -0.90 2.43 1.66
C LEU A 148 -1.28 3.05 2.99
N PHE A 149 -0.90 2.44 4.10
CA PHE A 149 -1.20 2.88 5.45
C PHE A 149 0.06 3.36 6.13
N ILE A 150 0.13 4.65 6.47
CA ILE A 150 1.21 5.20 7.29
C ILE A 150 0.67 5.48 8.69
N VAL A 151 1.32 4.91 9.70
CA VAL A 151 1.08 5.21 11.11
C VAL A 151 2.35 5.82 11.68
N LEU A 152 2.21 7.03 12.23
CA LEU A 152 3.32 7.70 12.91
C LEU A 152 3.48 7.20 14.36
N PRO A 153 4.72 7.24 14.90
CA PRO A 153 4.97 7.12 16.33
C PRO A 153 4.04 8.02 17.12
N LYS A 154 3.57 7.56 18.28
CA LYS A 154 2.56 8.30 19.05
C LYS A 154 3.01 9.71 19.43
N SER A 155 4.29 9.90 19.73
CA SER A 155 4.87 11.22 20.04
C SER A 155 4.86 12.19 18.85
N LEU A 156 4.80 11.67 17.62
CA LEU A 156 4.76 12.48 16.41
C LEU A 156 3.34 12.74 15.92
N ARG A 157 2.31 12.24 16.61
CA ARG A 157 0.91 12.55 16.28
C ARG A 157 0.56 13.92 16.81
N HIS A 158 -0.24 14.67 16.06
CA HIS A 158 -0.63 16.06 16.38
C HIS A 158 0.55 17.05 16.41
N THR A 159 1.61 16.75 15.66
CA THR A 159 2.72 17.69 15.42
C THR A 159 2.64 18.25 13.99
N LYS A 160 3.47 19.25 13.69
CA LYS A 160 3.62 19.79 12.32
C LYS A 160 3.96 18.70 11.29
N LEU A 161 4.77 17.70 11.68
CA LEU A 161 5.09 16.57 10.81
C LEU A 161 3.86 15.72 10.52
N HIS A 162 2.97 15.50 11.50
CA HIS A 162 1.70 14.82 11.25
C HIS A 162 0.82 15.60 10.27
N GLU A 163 0.70 16.91 10.45
CA GLU A 163 -0.04 17.77 9.53
C GLU A 163 0.53 17.73 8.11
N GLN A 164 1.87 17.73 7.97
CA GLN A 164 2.52 17.61 6.68
C GLN A 164 2.24 16.27 5.99
N VAL A 165 2.29 15.16 6.74
CA VAL A 165 1.95 13.83 6.21
C VAL A 165 0.48 13.78 5.75
N LEU A 166 -0.43 14.42 6.48
CA LEU A 166 -1.85 14.55 6.10
C LEU A 166 -2.06 15.44 4.88
N LYS A 167 -1.25 16.49 4.71
CA LYS A 167 -1.27 17.31 3.49
C LYS A 167 -0.83 16.48 2.28
N ASN A 168 0.28 15.75 2.42
CA ASN A 168 0.82 14.90 1.36
C ASN A 168 -0.04 13.68 1.04
N SER A 169 -0.96 13.28 1.92
CA SER A 169 -1.88 12.17 1.64
C SER A 169 -2.92 12.49 0.57
N LYS A 170 -3.05 13.76 0.18
CA LYS A 170 -3.95 14.23 -0.88
C LYS A 170 -3.25 14.38 -2.24
N GLU A 171 -1.99 14.01 -2.31
CA GLU A 171 -1.13 14.21 -3.47
C GLU A 171 -0.82 12.88 -4.14
N LEU A 172 -0.65 12.91 -5.46
CA LEU A 172 -0.19 11.73 -6.19
C LEU A 172 1.20 11.33 -5.68
N MET A 173 1.42 10.04 -5.48
CA MET A 173 2.67 9.52 -4.95
C MET A 173 3.20 8.35 -5.75
N THR A 174 4.48 8.05 -5.54
CA THR A 174 5.17 6.93 -6.17
C THR A 174 5.98 6.15 -5.15
N PRO A 175 6.42 4.91 -5.48
CA PRO A 175 7.39 4.20 -4.65
C PRO A 175 8.71 4.98 -4.45
N HIS A 176 9.05 5.92 -5.32
CA HIS A 176 10.21 6.79 -5.12
C HIS A 176 10.04 7.73 -3.91
N ASP A 177 8.81 8.18 -3.63
CA ASP A 177 8.50 8.98 -2.45
C ASP A 177 8.62 8.14 -1.17
N LEU A 178 8.19 6.87 -1.19
CA LEU A 178 8.42 5.94 -0.06
C LEU A 178 9.91 5.72 0.21
N HIS A 179 10.68 5.48 -0.83
CA HIS A 179 12.13 5.35 -0.69
C HIS A 179 12.78 6.62 -0.11
N ALA A 180 12.37 7.81 -0.58
CA ALA A 180 12.82 9.08 -0.01
C ALA A 180 12.41 9.22 1.47
N THR A 181 11.18 8.83 1.80
CA THR A 181 10.64 8.84 3.18
C THR A 181 11.46 7.96 4.11
N PHE A 182 11.81 6.74 3.71
CA PHE A 182 12.63 5.84 4.54
C PHE A 182 14.03 6.39 4.76
N LYS A 183 14.65 6.98 3.73
CA LYS A 183 15.95 7.64 3.88
C LYS A 183 15.87 8.85 4.81
N ASP A 184 14.81 9.64 4.73
CA ASP A 184 14.57 10.78 5.60
C ASP A 184 14.45 10.35 7.07
N ILE A 185 13.65 9.31 7.35
CA ILE A 185 13.49 8.72 8.68
C ILE A 185 14.82 8.21 9.25
N LEU A 186 15.64 7.55 8.42
CA LEU A 186 16.85 6.89 8.89
C LEU A 186 18.02 7.87 9.10
N TYR A 187 18.19 8.84 8.20
CA TYR A 187 19.43 9.61 8.12
C TYR A 187 19.30 11.08 8.50
N TYR A 188 18.11 11.68 8.38
CA TYR A 188 17.97 13.14 8.45
C TYR A 188 17.03 13.61 9.57
N GLN A 189 15.81 13.08 9.65
CA GLN A 189 14.85 13.44 10.69
C GLN A 189 15.33 13.21 12.13
N PRO A 190 16.16 12.20 12.45
CA PRO A 190 16.68 12.05 13.81
C PRO A 190 17.52 13.24 14.29
N GLN A 191 18.16 13.98 13.38
CA GLN A 191 19.00 15.14 13.71
C GLN A 191 18.17 16.34 14.20
N SER A 192 16.93 16.44 13.76
CA SER A 192 16.00 17.52 14.13
C SER A 192 14.89 17.05 15.08
N ASN A 193 15.02 15.85 15.67
CA ASN A 193 13.95 15.21 16.45
C ASN A 193 12.61 15.19 15.72
N PHE A 194 12.63 14.91 14.40
CA PHE A 194 11.44 14.79 13.57
C PHE A 194 10.58 16.07 13.51
N SER A 195 11.24 17.24 13.50
CA SER A 195 10.56 18.55 13.46
C SER A 195 10.60 19.24 12.09
N GLU A 196 11.50 18.83 11.20
CA GLU A 196 11.67 19.46 9.90
C GLU A 196 10.66 18.96 8.87
N THR A 197 9.90 19.89 8.31
CA THR A 197 8.90 19.62 7.28
C THR A 197 9.19 20.32 5.95
N GLU A 198 10.23 21.14 5.85
CA GLU A 198 10.57 21.84 4.60
C GLU A 198 11.10 20.88 3.53
N PHE A 199 10.86 21.21 2.25
CA PHE A 199 11.33 20.43 1.11
C PHE A 199 12.84 20.16 1.19
N LYS A 200 13.23 18.91 0.93
CA LYS A 200 14.63 18.48 0.92
C LYS A 200 14.89 17.61 -0.30
N GLU A 201 15.90 17.99 -1.08
CA GLU A 201 16.39 17.17 -2.17
C GLU A 201 17.37 16.10 -1.66
N PHE A 202 17.14 14.84 -2.05
CA PHE A 202 18.07 13.75 -1.79
C PHE A 202 18.83 13.44 -3.07
N LYS A 203 20.10 13.85 -3.18
CA LYS A 203 20.91 13.69 -4.41
C LYS A 203 20.92 12.26 -4.97
N SER A 204 20.88 11.25 -4.09
CA SER A 204 20.82 9.83 -4.47
C SER A 204 19.45 9.34 -4.97
N ASN A 205 18.38 10.13 -4.78
CA ASN A 205 17.02 9.79 -5.19
C ASN A 205 16.31 11.07 -5.71
N PRO A 206 16.69 11.56 -6.91
CA PRO A 206 16.15 12.81 -7.45
C PRO A 206 14.67 12.71 -7.87
N ARG A 207 14.10 11.49 -7.88
CA ARG A 207 12.76 11.20 -8.40
C ARG A 207 11.66 11.18 -7.33
N GLY A 208 12.01 11.21 -6.05
CA GLY A 208 11.05 11.12 -4.94
C GLY A 208 11.21 12.24 -3.93
N SER A 209 10.11 12.63 -3.28
CA SER A 209 10.09 13.53 -2.13
C SER A 209 9.68 12.75 -0.88
N SER A 210 10.27 13.08 0.28
CA SER A 210 9.85 12.47 1.54
C SER A 210 8.42 12.88 1.87
N LEU A 211 7.57 11.93 2.25
CA LEU A 211 6.20 12.18 2.68
C LEU A 211 6.14 12.90 4.04
N LEU A 212 7.26 13.00 4.77
CA LEU A 212 7.37 13.76 6.02
C LEU A 212 7.64 15.26 5.81
N ARG A 213 7.91 15.66 4.57
CA ARG A 213 8.29 17.02 4.18
C ARG A 213 7.39 17.55 3.08
N GLU A 214 7.46 18.84 2.81
CA GLU A 214 6.85 19.44 1.64
C GLU A 214 7.37 18.73 0.38
N LEU A 215 6.44 18.39 -0.50
CA LEU A 215 6.77 17.80 -1.80
C LEU A 215 7.38 18.88 -2.69
N ARG A 216 8.21 18.47 -3.65
CA ARG A 216 8.90 19.39 -4.54
C ARG A 216 7.93 20.38 -5.21
N TYR A 217 8.16 21.67 -4.99
CA TYR A 217 7.35 22.74 -5.57
C TYR A 217 7.51 22.79 -7.11
N ASN A 218 6.47 23.25 -7.80
CA ASN A 218 6.41 23.40 -9.28
C ASN A 218 6.62 22.11 -10.10
N VAL A 219 6.58 20.92 -9.50
CA VAL A 219 6.55 19.67 -10.25
C VAL A 219 5.10 19.19 -10.31
N ARG A 220 4.47 19.35 -11.47
CA ARG A 220 3.11 18.83 -11.70
C ARG A 220 3.15 17.30 -11.59
N ARG A 221 2.48 16.75 -10.58
CA ARG A 221 2.33 15.30 -10.42
C ARG A 221 1.08 14.87 -11.15
N THR A 222 1.24 14.16 -12.26
CA THR A 222 0.11 13.69 -13.07
C THR A 222 0.24 12.19 -13.32
N CYS A 223 -0.91 11.51 -13.40
CA CYS A 223 -0.96 10.12 -13.85
C CYS A 223 -0.73 10.01 -15.37
N THR A 224 -0.83 11.14 -16.08
CA THR A 224 -0.69 11.27 -17.52
C THR A 224 0.47 12.22 -17.85
N ASP A 225 1.57 11.64 -18.31
CA ASP A 225 2.67 12.39 -18.92
C ASP A 225 2.75 11.98 -20.38
N GLN A 226 2.27 12.88 -21.27
CA GLN A 226 2.22 12.61 -22.70
C GLN A 226 3.61 12.35 -23.28
N ALA A 227 4.65 13.00 -22.78
CA ALA A 227 6.03 12.78 -23.22
C ALA A 227 6.54 11.40 -22.77
N LEU A 228 6.23 10.99 -21.54
CA LEU A 228 6.54 9.65 -21.04
C LEU A 228 5.78 8.57 -21.80
N ILE A 229 4.47 8.74 -22.03
CA ILE A 229 3.63 7.82 -22.80
C ILE A 229 4.19 7.65 -24.21
N GLN A 230 4.55 8.74 -24.88
CA GLN A 230 5.18 8.68 -26.20
C GLN A 230 6.54 7.96 -26.15
N LYS A 231 7.37 8.21 -25.13
CA LYS A 231 8.68 7.55 -24.99
C LYS A 231 8.54 6.04 -24.75
N LEU A 232 7.61 5.64 -23.88
CA LEU A 232 7.29 4.23 -23.62
C LEU A 232 6.68 3.56 -24.85
N GLY A 233 5.78 4.23 -25.56
CA GLY A 233 5.20 3.73 -26.81
C GLY A 233 6.25 3.50 -27.89
N ARG A 234 7.20 4.43 -28.06
CA ARG A 234 8.36 4.27 -28.96
C ARG A 234 9.24 3.08 -28.55
N PHE A 235 9.58 2.99 -27.27
CA PHE A 235 10.36 1.86 -26.74
C PHE A 235 9.67 0.51 -26.98
N ALA A 236 8.36 0.42 -26.71
CA ALA A 236 7.59 -0.80 -26.94
C ALA A 236 7.58 -1.19 -28.43
N ALA A 237 7.33 -0.23 -29.33
CA ALA A 237 7.39 -0.46 -30.77
C ALA A 237 8.79 -0.93 -31.22
N GLU A 238 9.86 -0.38 -30.66
CA GLU A 238 11.24 -0.82 -30.90
C GLU A 238 11.46 -2.28 -30.45
N GLN A 239 11.02 -2.64 -29.24
CA GLN A 239 11.15 -4.01 -28.73
C GLN A 239 10.32 -5.02 -29.53
N MET A 240 9.10 -4.66 -29.94
CA MET A 240 8.25 -5.49 -30.79
C MET A 240 8.92 -5.72 -32.15
N ASN A 241 9.42 -4.68 -32.80
CA ASN A 241 10.15 -4.82 -34.06
C ASN A 241 11.43 -5.67 -33.91
N LYS A 242 12.13 -5.58 -32.77
CA LYS A 242 13.28 -6.43 -32.47
C LYS A 242 12.89 -7.91 -32.39
N GLN A 243 11.79 -8.21 -31.71
CA GLN A 243 11.23 -9.57 -31.63
C GLN A 243 10.76 -10.08 -33.00
N LEU A 244 10.02 -9.28 -33.76
CA LEU A 244 9.56 -9.67 -35.11
C LEU A 244 10.72 -10.00 -36.05
N ARG A 245 11.83 -9.25 -35.96
CA ARG A 245 13.07 -9.55 -36.70
C ARG A 245 13.73 -10.85 -36.27
N SER A 246 13.73 -11.19 -34.97
CA SER A 246 14.33 -12.44 -34.50
C SER A 246 13.55 -13.70 -34.93
N TYR A 247 12.27 -13.57 -35.28
CA TYR A 247 11.44 -14.67 -35.78
C TYR A 247 11.35 -14.73 -37.33
N SER A 248 12.19 -13.99 -38.06
CA SER A 248 12.29 -14.05 -39.53
C SER A 248 10.99 -13.74 -40.31
N PHE A 249 10.05 -12.99 -39.73
CA PHE A 249 8.79 -12.55 -40.38
C PHE A 249 8.99 -11.45 -41.47
N GLN A 250 10.16 -11.36 -42.10
CA GLN A 250 10.55 -10.20 -42.90
C GLN A 250 9.90 -10.01 -44.28
N PRO A 251 9.44 -11.00 -45.06
CA PRO A 251 9.02 -10.70 -46.44
C PRO A 251 7.68 -9.96 -46.61
N GLY A 252 7.01 -9.52 -45.53
CA GLY A 252 5.70 -8.86 -45.65
C GLY A 252 5.19 -8.00 -44.49
N CYS A 253 5.91 -7.90 -43.36
CA CYS A 253 5.46 -7.06 -42.25
C CYS A 253 5.97 -5.61 -42.35
N HIS A 254 5.04 -4.65 -42.31
CA HIS A 254 5.38 -3.23 -42.11
C HIS A 254 5.97 -3.03 -40.70
N GLN A 255 6.97 -2.16 -40.58
CA GLN A 255 7.56 -1.80 -39.29
C GLN A 255 6.49 -1.20 -38.37
N VAL A 256 6.36 -1.75 -37.15
CA VAL A 256 5.43 -1.21 -36.15
C VAL A 256 5.94 0.17 -35.73
N THR A 257 5.15 1.20 -35.92
CA THR A 257 5.44 2.56 -35.46
C THR A 257 4.40 3.00 -34.45
N LEU A 258 4.79 3.91 -33.55
CA LEU A 258 3.84 4.53 -32.64
C LEU A 258 2.96 5.50 -33.46
N GLY A 259 1.64 5.31 -33.41
CA GLY A 259 0.66 6.26 -33.98
C GLY A 259 0.55 7.56 -33.17
N SER A 260 -0.49 8.36 -33.44
CA SER A 260 -0.79 9.54 -32.62
C SER A 260 -1.20 9.13 -31.20
N VAL A 261 -0.64 9.81 -30.20
CA VAL A 261 -1.03 9.63 -28.79
C VAL A 261 -2.10 10.66 -28.46
N SER A 262 -3.37 10.25 -28.45
CA SER A 262 -4.47 11.04 -27.89
C SER A 262 -4.74 10.61 -26.45
N LEU A 263 -4.86 11.58 -25.55
CA LEU A 263 -5.36 11.35 -24.20
C LEU A 263 -6.88 11.50 -24.28
N ASN A 264 -7.61 10.41 -24.46
CA ASN A 264 -9.07 10.46 -24.36
C ASN A 264 -9.43 10.43 -22.87
N GLY A 265 -9.94 11.53 -22.32
CA GLY A 265 -10.38 11.57 -20.92
C GLY A 265 -10.50 12.95 -20.26
N GLU A 266 -10.75 14.02 -21.01
CA GLU A 266 -11.21 15.30 -20.44
C GLU A 266 -12.56 15.67 -21.09
N GLU A 267 -13.65 15.14 -20.54
CA GLU A 267 -14.97 15.79 -20.47
C GLU A 267 -15.37 15.91 -18.99
#